data_AF-A0A8J8FPJ0-F1
#
_entry.id   AF-A0A8J8FPJ0-F1
#
_cell.length_a   1.000
_cell.length_b   1.000
_cell.length_c   1.000
_cell.angle_alpha   90.00
_cell.angle_beta   90.00
_cell.angle_gamma   90.00
#
_symmetry.space_group_name_H-M   'P 1'
#
loop_
_entity.id
_entity.type
_entity.pdbx_description
1 polymer ?
#
loop_
_entity_poly.entity_id
_entity_poly.type
_entity_poly.pdbx_seq_one_letter_code
_entity_poly.pdbx_strand_id
1 'polypeptide(L)'
;RSHNEVYKKAGAVHGCALCTGSQIDFFVEDVGRHNAVDSIAGYMWLNNISGDDKIFYTTGRLTSEMVIKVSQMGIPVLLSRSGATQMGLDMAKQSGVTLISRARGKHFMVLNGAENIQFEEEVS
;
A
#
# COMPACT_ATOMS: atom_id res chain seq x y z
N ARG A 1 -10.41 -10.02 16.40
CA ARG A 1 -9.83 -11.39 16.41
C ARG A 1 -10.55 -12.20 15.33
N SER A 2 -9.95 -12.36 14.13
CA SER A 2 -10.13 -13.48 13.17
C SER A 2 -9.66 -13.10 11.74
N HIS A 3 -8.36 -12.86 11.55
CA HIS A 3 -7.75 -12.90 10.20
C HIS A 3 -6.32 -13.44 10.32
N ASN A 4 -6.20 -14.60 10.97
CA ASN A 4 -4.97 -15.37 11.01
C ASN A 4 -5.36 -16.76 10.52
N GLU A 5 -5.06 -17.06 9.25
CA GLU A 5 -4.71 -18.39 8.70
C GLU A 5 -4.81 -18.43 7.16
N VAL A 6 -4.13 -17.52 6.46
CA VAL A 6 -3.66 -17.81 5.08
C VAL A 6 -2.14 -17.62 4.98
N TYR A 7 -1.44 -17.68 6.12
CA TYR A 7 0.02 -17.72 6.11
C TYR A 7 0.51 -19.11 5.68
N LYS A 8 1.34 -19.12 4.63
CA LYS A 8 2.32 -20.15 4.23
C LYS A 8 1.83 -21.27 3.29
N LYS A 9 1.70 -21.00 1.98
CA LYS A 9 1.98 -22.08 0.99
C LYS A 9 2.44 -21.75 -0.43
N ALA A 10 2.71 -20.50 -0.79
CA ALA A 10 3.42 -20.22 -2.03
C ALA A 10 4.48 -19.14 -1.79
N GLY A 11 5.76 -19.47 -1.97
CA GLY A 11 6.86 -18.49 -1.93
C GLY A 11 6.86 -17.51 -3.11
N ALA A 12 5.72 -17.34 -3.80
CA ALA A 12 5.58 -16.69 -5.09
C ALA A 12 4.26 -15.89 -5.23
N VAL A 13 3.62 -15.51 -4.13
CA VAL A 13 2.41 -14.67 -4.16
C VAL A 13 2.64 -13.35 -3.43
N HIS A 14 2.12 -12.28 -4.04
CA HIS A 14 2.05 -10.94 -3.49
C HIS A 14 0.65 -10.69 -2.92
N GLY A 15 0.59 -10.36 -1.63
CA GLY A 15 -0.62 -9.81 -1.02
C GLY A 15 -0.70 -8.29 -1.21
N CYS A 16 -1.88 -7.78 -1.57
CA CYS A 16 -2.23 -6.37 -1.55
C CYS A 16 -3.52 -6.15 -0.76
N ALA A 17 -3.65 -5.00 -0.10
CA ALA A 17 -4.83 -4.63 0.67
C ALA A 17 -5.23 -3.18 0.42
N LEU A 18 -6.53 -2.94 0.40
CA LEU A 18 -7.15 -1.63 0.54
C LEU A 18 -7.62 -1.48 1.99
N CYS A 19 -7.27 -0.37 2.63
CA CYS A 19 -7.58 -0.13 4.03
C CYS A 19 -8.16 1.27 4.26
N THR A 20 -9.08 1.39 5.22
CA THR A 20 -9.46 2.66 5.87
C THR A 20 -8.97 2.62 7.31
N GLY A 21 -8.04 3.51 7.67
CA GLY A 21 -7.40 3.50 8.98
C GLY A 21 -6.74 2.15 9.29
N SER A 22 -7.13 1.50 10.40
CA SER A 22 -6.63 0.17 10.80
C SER A 22 -7.44 -1.00 10.22
N GLN A 23 -8.52 -0.73 9.48
CA GLN A 23 -9.39 -1.75 8.92
C GLN A 23 -8.96 -2.13 7.51
N ILE A 24 -8.95 -3.43 7.22
CA ILE A 24 -8.77 -3.94 5.85
C ILE A 24 -10.17 -4.05 5.23
N ASP A 25 -10.41 -3.28 4.18
CA ASP A 25 -11.68 -3.28 3.45
C ASP A 25 -11.71 -4.37 2.38
N PHE A 26 -10.56 -4.59 1.74
CA PHE A 26 -10.40 -5.61 0.71
C PHE A 26 -8.97 -6.14 0.68
N PHE A 27 -8.80 -7.44 0.53
CA PHE A 27 -7.51 -8.10 0.45
C PHE A 27 -7.48 -9.08 -0.72
N VAL A 28 -6.37 -9.07 -1.46
CA VAL A 28 -6.16 -9.95 -2.60
C VAL A 28 -4.73 -10.49 -2.59
N GLU A 29 -4.60 -11.77 -2.90
CA GLU A 29 -3.31 -12.41 -3.15
C GLU A 29 -3.24 -12.82 -4.62
N ASP A 30 -2.14 -12.46 -5.28
CA ASP A 30 -1.90 -12.83 -6.68
C ASP A 30 -0.42 -13.16 -6.88
N VAL A 31 -0.10 -13.98 -7.87
CA VAL A 31 1.29 -14.25 -8.28
C VAL A 31 1.96 -12.96 -8.79
N GLY A 32 1.21 -12.10 -9.48
CA GLY A 32 1.68 -10.80 -9.97
C GLY A 32 1.18 -9.64 -9.12
N ARG A 33 2.08 -8.82 -8.56
CA ARG A 33 1.67 -7.62 -7.78
C ARG A 33 0.83 -6.63 -8.59
N HIS A 34 1.00 -6.55 -9.91
CA HIS A 34 0.24 -5.63 -10.75
C HIS A 34 -1.22 -6.08 -10.87
N ASN A 35 -1.46 -7.38 -11.01
CA ASN A 35 -2.82 -7.96 -11.03
C ASN A 35 -3.56 -7.70 -9.71
N ALA A 36 -2.85 -7.79 -8.59
CA ALA A 36 -3.40 -7.50 -7.28
C ALA A 36 -3.82 -6.02 -7.15
N VAL A 37 -3.05 -5.08 -7.71
CA VAL A 37 -3.44 -3.65 -7.78
C VAL A 37 -4.66 -3.47 -8.67
N ASP A 38 -4.66 -4.07 -9.86
CA ASP A 38 -5.75 -3.93 -10.82
C ASP A 38 -7.06 -4.52 -10.28
N SER A 39 -6.98 -5.60 -9.49
CA SER A 39 -8.13 -6.19 -8.79
C SER A 39 -8.73 -5.22 -7.76
N ILE A 40 -7.88 -4.52 -6.99
CA ILE A 40 -8.35 -3.50 -6.05
C ILE A 40 -8.97 -2.31 -6.79
N ALA A 41 -8.36 -1.86 -7.89
CA ALA A 41 -8.90 -0.79 -8.71
C ALA A 41 -10.29 -1.14 -9.26
N GLY A 42 -10.44 -2.37 -9.79
CA GLY A 42 -11.72 -2.89 -10.26
C GLY A 42 -12.76 -2.99 -9.15
N TYR A 43 -12.36 -3.46 -7.95
CA TYR A 43 -13.23 -3.51 -6.78
C TYR A 43 -13.72 -2.11 -6.38
N MET A 44 -12.83 -1.12 -6.31
CA MET A 44 -13.19 0.26 -5.98
C MET A 44 -14.17 0.84 -6.99
N TRP A 45 -13.91 0.64 -8.28
CA TRP A 45 -14.77 1.13 -9.36
C TRP A 45 -16.16 0.51 -9.32
N LEU A 46 -16.26 -0.82 -9.19
CA LEU A 46 -17.54 -1.54 -9.16
C LEU A 46 -18.41 -1.17 -7.95
N ASN A 47 -17.79 -0.79 -6.83
CA ASN A 47 -18.48 -0.46 -5.59
C ASN A 47 -18.58 1.06 -5.33
N ASN A 48 -18.19 1.89 -6.30
CA ASN A 48 -18.17 3.35 -6.18
C ASN A 48 -17.44 3.85 -4.92
N ILE A 49 -16.28 3.24 -4.62
CA ILE A 49 -15.46 3.56 -3.46
C ILE A 49 -14.46 4.65 -3.84
N SER A 50 -14.47 5.75 -3.08
CA SER A 50 -13.45 6.81 -3.18
C SER A 50 -12.13 6.38 -2.52
N GLY A 51 -11.01 6.89 -3.04
CA GLY A 51 -9.66 6.58 -2.55
C GLY A 51 -9.10 7.58 -1.52
N ASP A 52 -9.74 8.73 -1.35
CA ASP A 52 -9.22 9.88 -0.59
C ASP A 52 -8.94 9.61 0.89
N ASP A 53 -9.62 8.65 1.50
CA ASP A 53 -9.43 8.20 2.88
C ASP A 53 -8.71 6.83 3.00
N LYS A 54 -8.14 6.34 1.89
CA LYS A 54 -7.62 4.97 1.80
C LYS A 54 -6.10 4.89 1.97
N ILE A 55 -5.67 3.69 2.35
CA ILE A 55 -4.27 3.27 2.39
C ILE A 55 -4.15 2.01 1.52
N PHE A 56 -3.20 2.02 0.59
CA PHE A 56 -2.86 0.85 -0.21
C PHE A 56 -1.65 0.15 0.39
N TYR A 57 -1.81 -1.11 0.81
CA TYR A 57 -0.72 -1.96 1.27
C TYR A 57 -0.33 -2.98 0.20
N THR A 58 0.97 -3.22 0.03
CA THR A 58 1.48 -4.32 -0.79
C THR A 58 2.67 -5.02 -0.16
N THR A 59 2.83 -6.30 -0.45
CA THR A 59 4.05 -7.05 -0.12
C THR A 59 5.19 -6.83 -1.12
N GLY A 60 4.89 -6.34 -2.33
CA GLY A 60 5.83 -6.14 -3.44
C GLY A 60 6.63 -4.83 -3.36
N ARG A 61 7.64 -4.68 -4.23
CA ARG A 61 8.42 -3.43 -4.34
C ARG A 61 7.58 -2.27 -4.86
N LEU A 62 7.88 -1.07 -4.38
CA LEU A 62 7.24 0.18 -4.81
C LEU A 62 7.94 0.71 -6.08
N THR A 63 7.49 0.26 -7.24
CA THR A 63 7.94 0.74 -8.57
C THR A 63 7.14 1.97 -9.01
N SER A 64 7.60 2.68 -10.04
CA SER A 64 6.85 3.80 -10.64
C SER A 64 5.43 3.39 -11.04
N GLU A 65 5.27 2.24 -11.69
CA GLU A 65 3.95 1.72 -12.08
C GLU A 65 2.99 1.54 -10.88
N MET A 66 3.48 1.01 -9.75
CA MET A 66 2.66 0.84 -8.55
C MET A 66 2.18 2.20 -8.03
N VAL A 67 3.07 3.20 -8.00
CA VAL A 67 2.73 4.55 -7.55
C VAL A 67 1.73 5.21 -8.51
N ILE A 68 1.91 5.08 -9.82
CA ILE A 68 0.99 5.62 -10.83
C ILE A 68 -0.41 5.05 -10.62
N LYS A 69 -0.55 3.73 -10.48
CA LYS A 69 -1.86 3.09 -10.29
C LYS A 69 -2.53 3.56 -9.00
N VAL A 70 -1.78 3.66 -7.91
CA VAL A 70 -2.31 4.15 -6.62
C VAL A 70 -2.74 5.61 -6.69
N SER A 71 -1.93 6.45 -7.34
CA SER A 71 -2.28 7.85 -7.59
C SER A 71 -3.54 7.98 -8.46
N GLN A 72 -3.68 7.16 -9.50
CA GLN A 72 -4.87 7.14 -10.37
C GLN A 72 -6.14 6.68 -9.64
N MET A 73 -6.00 5.82 -8.62
CA MET A 73 -7.10 5.44 -7.72
C MET A 73 -7.46 6.55 -6.72
N GLY A 74 -6.74 7.68 -6.70
CA GLY A 74 -6.94 8.76 -5.74
C GLY A 74 -6.51 8.42 -4.32
N ILE A 75 -5.71 7.36 -4.14
CA ILE A 75 -5.30 6.88 -2.81
C ILE A 75 -4.06 7.66 -2.35
N PRO A 76 -4.10 8.34 -1.19
CA PRO A 76 -3.02 9.21 -0.73
C PRO A 76 -1.81 8.48 -0.16
N VAL A 77 -1.95 7.22 0.26
CA VAL A 77 -0.88 6.48 0.96
C VAL A 77 -0.59 5.13 0.32
N LEU A 78 0.68 4.89 0.00
CA LEU A 78 1.21 3.60 -0.47
C LEU A 78 2.25 3.04 0.49
N LEU A 79 1.91 1.91 1.11
CA LEU A 79 2.70 1.22 2.12
C LEU A 79 3.22 -0.13 1.60
N SER A 80 4.48 -0.44 1.86
CA SER A 80 5.04 -1.77 1.60
C SER A 80 6.05 -2.24 2.63
N ARG A 81 6.08 -3.56 2.85
CA ARG A 81 7.15 -4.26 3.61
C ARG A 81 8.44 -4.43 2.81
N SER A 82 8.40 -4.21 1.50
CA SER A 82 9.56 -4.27 0.58
C SER A 82 10.17 -2.87 0.38
N GLY A 83 11.26 -2.79 -0.39
CA GLY A 83 11.88 -1.50 -0.75
C GLY A 83 11.20 -0.82 -1.94
N ALA A 84 11.56 0.45 -2.17
CA ALA A 84 11.17 1.21 -3.36
C ALA A 84 12.26 1.19 -4.45
N THR A 85 11.91 1.58 -5.67
CA THR A 85 12.88 1.96 -6.71
C THR A 85 13.06 3.48 -6.74
N GLN A 86 14.16 3.97 -7.32
CA GLN A 86 14.37 5.40 -7.48
C GLN A 86 13.22 6.04 -8.28
N MET A 87 12.86 5.44 -9.42
CA MET A 87 11.71 5.90 -10.23
C MET A 87 10.38 5.86 -9.46
N GLY A 88 10.20 4.90 -8.55
CA GLY A 88 9.01 4.86 -7.67
C GLY A 88 8.98 6.04 -6.71
N LEU A 89 10.11 6.35 -6.09
CA LEU A 89 10.23 7.54 -5.24
C LEU A 89 10.01 8.84 -6.02
N ASP A 90 10.62 8.98 -7.19
CA ASP A 90 10.47 10.18 -8.01
C ASP A 90 9.01 10.39 -8.44
N MET A 91 8.31 9.30 -8.79
CA MET A 91 6.89 9.34 -9.11
C MET A 91 6.02 9.70 -7.89
N ALA A 92 6.36 9.22 -6.69
CA ALA A 92 5.63 9.58 -5.48
C ALA A 92 5.75 11.07 -5.16
N LYS A 93 6.95 11.65 -5.35
CA LYS A 93 7.17 13.09 -5.23
C LYS A 93 6.34 13.90 -6.23
N GLN A 94 6.23 13.43 -7.47
CA GLN A 94 5.45 14.11 -8.52
C GLN A 94 3.94 14.03 -8.28
N SER A 95 3.46 12.88 -7.81
CA SER A 95 2.02 12.62 -7.59
C SER A 95 1.52 13.06 -6.22
N GLY A 96 2.40 13.36 -5.27
CA GLY A 96 2.03 13.69 -3.89
C GLY A 96 1.66 12.47 -3.03
N VAL A 97 1.81 11.23 -3.54
CA VAL A 97 1.52 10.01 -2.78
C VAL A 97 2.52 9.85 -1.64
N THR A 98 2.01 9.67 -0.43
CA THR A 98 2.83 9.31 0.74
C THR A 98 3.38 7.90 0.54
N LEU A 99 4.71 7.76 0.56
CA LEU A 99 5.38 6.52 0.19
C LEU A 99 6.13 5.95 1.38
N ILE A 100 5.67 4.80 1.89
CA ILE A 100 6.24 4.13 3.06
C ILE A 100 6.77 2.75 2.66
N SER A 101 8.04 2.48 2.95
CA SER A 101 8.72 1.23 2.59
C SER A 101 9.29 0.53 3.82
N ARG A 102 9.72 -0.72 3.65
CA ARG A 102 10.36 -1.54 4.69
C ARG A 102 9.53 -1.64 5.99
N ALA A 103 8.21 -1.53 5.89
CA ALA A 103 7.31 -1.59 7.04
C ALA A 103 7.28 -2.99 7.68
N ARG A 104 7.65 -3.07 8.96
CA ARG A 104 7.64 -4.29 9.77
C ARG A 104 7.48 -3.95 11.25
N GLY A 105 6.32 -4.32 11.82
CA GLY A 105 6.03 -4.01 13.23
C GLY A 105 6.01 -2.51 13.45
N LYS A 106 6.81 -2.03 14.41
CA LYS A 106 6.96 -0.59 14.70
C LYS A 106 8.00 0.13 13.82
N HIS A 107 8.67 -0.58 12.91
CA HIS A 107 9.72 0.00 12.06
C HIS A 107 9.21 0.20 10.63
N PHE A 108 9.48 1.36 10.06
CA PHE A 108 9.17 1.68 8.67
C PHE A 108 10.07 2.83 8.18
N MET A 109 10.13 3.03 6.87
CA MET A 109 10.85 4.14 6.25
C MET A 109 9.88 4.98 5.43
N VAL A 110 9.69 6.24 5.83
CA VAL A 110 8.95 7.22 5.03
C VAL A 110 9.90 7.78 3.98
N LEU A 111 9.58 7.59 2.71
CA LEU A 111 10.38 8.07 1.59
C LEU A 111 9.82 9.37 0.98
N ASN A 112 8.51 9.59 1.09
CA ASN A 112 7.80 10.79 0.64
C ASN A 112 6.56 11.04 1.52
N GLY A 113 6.19 12.30 1.74
CA GLY A 113 4.96 12.67 2.46
C GLY A 113 5.05 12.53 3.99
N ALA A 114 6.21 12.80 4.59
CA ALA A 114 6.39 12.69 6.04
C ALA A 114 5.51 13.69 6.81
N GLU A 115 5.23 14.84 6.21
CA GLU A 115 4.30 15.86 6.68
C GLU A 115 2.85 15.35 6.80
N ASN A 116 2.50 14.25 6.13
CA ASN A 116 1.17 13.65 6.20
C ASN A 116 1.05 12.57 7.30
N ILE A 117 2.11 12.35 8.09
CA ILE A 117 2.18 11.29 9.10
C ILE A 117 2.29 11.92 10.49
N GLN A 118 1.31 11.61 11.34
CA GLN A 118 1.38 11.91 12.76
C GLN A 118 2.08 10.75 13.47
N PHE A 119 3.24 11.02 14.07
CA PHE A 119 3.93 10.06 14.93
C PHE A 119 3.39 10.17 16.35
N GLU A 120 3.01 9.03 16.94
CA GLU A 120 2.79 8.97 18.38
C GLU A 120 4.16 9.08 19.06
N GLU A 121 4.30 10.02 19.99
CA GLU A 121 5.47 10.06 20.87
C GLU A 121 5.51 8.78 21.70
N GLU A 122 6.67 8.12 21.78
CA GLU A 122 6.84 7.02 22.73
C GLU A 122 6.70 7.59 24.14
N VAL A 123 5.54 7.34 24.76
CA VAL A 123 5.33 7.61 26.19
C VAL A 123 6.35 6.76 26.95
N SER A 124 7.30 7.43 27.60
CA SER A 124 8.38 6.84 28.39
C SER A 124 7.84 6.06 29.60
#